data_AF-A0A7X5JCL3-F1
#
_entry.id   AF-A0A7X5JCL3-F1
#
_cell.length_a   1.000
_cell.length_b   1.000
_cell.length_c   1.000
_cell.angle_alpha   90.00
_cell.angle_beta   90.00
_cell.angle_gamma   90.00
#
_symmetry.space_group_name_H-M   'P 1'
#
loop_
_entity.id
_entity.type
_entity.pdbx_description
1 polymer ?
#
loop_
_entity_poly.entity_id
_entity_poly.type
_entity_poly.pdbx_seq_one_letter_code
_entity_poly.pdbx_strand_id
1 'polypeptide(L)'
;MFGSTIHLLSKGLDSGEILFHVRPKHEECEAFDLGMEAVKSAHGVLADSISSGEILTLQPIYQDQTKEIRYTRNADFTDKSSTGIFT
;
A
#
# COMPACT_ATOMS: atom_id res chain seq x y z
N MET A 1 4.80 -0.83 11.23
CA MET A 1 5.74 -0.30 10.22
C MET A 1 4.88 0.40 9.17
N PHE A 2 5.14 1.67 8.85
CA PHE A 2 4.34 2.45 7.91
C PHE A 2 5.04 2.54 6.57
N GLY A 3 4.29 2.40 5.49
CA GLY A 3 4.80 2.35 4.12
C GLY A 3 3.74 1.88 3.15
N SER A 4 4.13 1.73 1.89
CA SER A 4 3.26 1.29 0.81
C SER A 4 3.92 0.16 0.04
N THR A 5 3.11 -0.72 -0.52
CA THR A 5 3.57 -1.87 -1.31
C THR A 5 3.04 -1.72 -2.72
N ILE A 6 3.93 -1.76 -3.69
CA ILE A 6 3.57 -1.78 -5.11
C ILE A 6 3.63 -3.25 -5.51
N HIS A 7 2.50 -3.81 -5.94
CA HIS A 7 2.37 -5.19 -6.32
C HIS A 7 1.57 -5.32 -7.62
N LEU A 8 1.71 -6.47 -8.29
CA LEU A 8 0.97 -6.78 -9.50
C LEU A 8 -0.51 -7.01 -9.20
N LEU A 9 -1.37 -6.77 -10.18
CA LEU A 9 -2.78 -7.15 -10.06
C LEU A 9 -2.91 -8.68 -10.08
N SER A 10 -3.82 -9.20 -9.26
CA SER A 10 -4.15 -10.61 -9.22
C SER A 10 -5.66 -10.79 -9.03
N LYS A 11 -6.14 -12.05 -9.06
CA LYS A 11 -7.57 -12.34 -8.84
C LYS A 11 -8.03 -12.05 -7.40
N GLY A 12 -7.14 -12.20 -6.42
CA GLY A 12 -7.45 -11.92 -5.02
C GLY A 12 -7.23 -10.46 -4.66
N LEU A 13 -7.86 -10.01 -3.58
CA LEU A 13 -7.69 -8.66 -3.04
C LEU A 13 -6.26 -8.53 -2.50
N ASP A 14 -5.53 -7.52 -2.98
CA ASP A 14 -4.17 -7.16 -2.55
C ASP A 14 -3.15 -8.33 -2.49
N SER A 15 -3.37 -9.39 -3.28
CA SER A 15 -2.62 -10.65 -3.15
C SER A 15 -1.58 -10.90 -4.26
N GLY A 16 -1.34 -9.93 -5.14
CA GLY A 16 -0.41 -10.13 -6.24
C GLY A 16 1.05 -10.05 -5.82
N GLU A 17 1.95 -10.55 -6.67
CA GLU A 17 3.39 -10.54 -6.38
C GLU A 17 3.90 -9.10 -6.20
N ILE A 18 4.75 -8.89 -5.19
CA ILE A 18 5.29 -7.57 -4.83
C ILE A 18 6.38 -7.19 -5.81
N LEU A 19 6.32 -5.99 -6.35
CA LEU A 19 7.43 -5.39 -7.08
C LEU A 19 8.42 -4.75 -6.12
N PHE A 20 7.95 -3.90 -5.20
CA PHE A 20 8.78 -3.26 -4.19
C PHE A 20 7.96 -2.63 -3.06
N HIS A 21 8.64 -2.28 -1.97
CA HIS A 21 8.09 -1.51 -0.87
C HIS A 21 8.66 -0.09 -0.86
N VAL A 22 7.80 0.88 -0.60
CA VAL A 22 8.17 2.28 -0.40
C VAL A 22 7.94 2.64 1.06
N ARG A 23 8.90 3.34 1.65
CA ARG A 23 8.79 3.85 3.01
C ARG A 23 8.91 5.38 2.98
N PRO A 24 8.03 6.11 3.69
CA PRO A 24 8.21 7.54 3.86
C PRO A 24 9.52 7.80 4.63
N LYS A 25 10.07 9.00 4.47
CA LYS A 25 11.21 9.44 5.28
C LYS A 25 10.83 9.40 6.76
N HIS A 26 11.78 9.02 7.60
CA HIS A 26 11.55 8.89 9.03
C HIS A 26 11.44 10.28 9.66
N GLU A 27 10.22 10.77 9.78
CA GLU A 27 9.88 11.99 10.51
C GLU A 27 8.89 11.61 11.61
N GLU A 28 9.11 12.10 12.83
CA GLU A 28 8.15 11.98 13.92
C GLU A 28 6.93 12.83 13.55
N CYS A 29 5.85 12.17 13.13
CA CYS A 29 4.60 12.80 12.73
C CYS A 29 3.41 11.95 13.17
N GLU A 30 2.23 12.56 13.21
CA GLU A 30 0.98 11.89 13.56
C GLU A 30 0.64 10.79 12.54
N ALA A 31 -0.12 9.79 12.98
CA ALA A 31 -0.43 8.61 12.15
C ALA A 31 -1.10 8.96 10.81
N PHE A 32 -1.93 10.01 10.81
CA PHE A 32 -2.57 10.52 9.59
C PHE A 32 -1.54 11.08 8.61
N ASP A 33 -0.68 11.97 9.07
CA ASP A 33 0.37 12.58 8.24
C ASP A 33 1.35 11.54 7.71
N LEU A 34 1.70 10.55 8.55
CA LEU A 34 2.54 9.43 8.15
C LEU A 34 1.89 8.58 7.05
N GLY A 35 0.57 8.40 7.10
CA GLY A 35 -0.20 7.75 6.04
C GLY A 35 -0.18 8.55 4.73
N MET A 36 -0.38 9.86 4.82
CA MET A 36 -0.33 10.75 3.66
C MET A 36 1.07 10.80 3.03
N GLU A 37 2.13 10.83 3.83
CA GLU A 37 3.50 10.83 3.33
C GLU A 37 3.88 9.47 2.71
N ALA A 38 3.37 8.35 3.23
CA ALA A 38 3.53 7.04 2.61
C ALA A 38 2.90 7.00 1.20
N VAL A 39 1.68 7.52 1.05
CA VAL A 39 0.98 7.62 -0.25
C VAL A 39 1.76 8.50 -1.22
N LYS A 40 2.18 9.68 -0.77
CA LYS A 40 2.97 10.62 -1.59
C LYS A 40 4.29 9.99 -2.05
N SER A 41 5.00 9.31 -1.16
CA SER A 41 6.24 8.60 -1.48
C SER A 41 6.01 7.49 -2.50
N ALA A 42 4.94 6.71 -2.33
CA ALA A 42 4.58 5.64 -3.26
C ALA A 42 4.34 6.16 -4.67
N HIS A 43 3.57 7.25 -4.81
CA HIS A 43 3.33 7.87 -6.11
C HIS A 43 4.61 8.39 -6.76
N GLY A 44 5.48 9.04 -5.99
CA GLY A 44 6.77 9.54 -6.51
C GLY A 44 7.64 8.43 -7.07
N VAL A 45 7.91 7.39 -6.27
CA VAL A 45 8.74 6.26 -6.70
C VAL A 45 8.10 5.51 -7.87
N LEU A 46 6.79 5.29 -7.84
CA LEU A 46 6.10 4.61 -8.94
C LEU A 46 6.19 5.41 -10.24
N ALA A 47 6.00 6.73 -10.20
CA ALA A 47 6.11 7.59 -11.38
C ALA A 47 7.55 7.56 -11.94
N ASP A 48 8.55 7.64 -11.06
CA ASP A 48 9.96 7.58 -11.45
C ASP A 48 10.29 6.23 -12.11
N SER A 49 9.92 5.10 -11.50
CA SER A 49 10.17 3.76 -12.03
C SER A 49 9.44 3.49 -13.35
N ILE A 50 8.26 4.08 -13.56
CA ILE A 50 7.55 4.03 -14.86
C ILE A 50 8.31 4.85 -15.90
N SER A 51 8.71 6.08 -15.56
CA SER A 51 9.36 6.99 -16.49
C SER A 51 10.75 6.53 -16.93
N SER A 52 11.49 5.88 -16.03
CA SER A 52 12.83 5.34 -16.28
C SER A 52 12.79 3.98 -17.00
N GLY A 53 11.63 3.32 -17.04
CA GLY A 53 11.47 1.95 -17.51
C GLY A 53 11.98 0.87 -16.54
N GLU A 54 12.53 1.27 -15.39
CA GLU A 54 13.01 0.35 -14.35
C GLU A 54 11.94 -0.65 -13.92
N ILE A 55 10.68 -0.21 -13.85
CA ILE A 55 9.54 -1.05 -13.45
C ILE A 55 9.40 -2.33 -14.29
N LEU A 56 9.85 -2.31 -15.54
CA LEU A 56 9.79 -3.46 -16.47
C LEU A 56 10.91 -4.48 -16.24
N THR A 57 11.93 -4.12 -15.48
CA THR A 57 13.10 -4.96 -15.18
C THR A 57 13.00 -5.66 -13.83
N LEU A 58 12.12 -5.18 -12.96
CA LEU A 58 11.93 -5.71 -11.62
C LEU A 58 11.37 -7.13 -11.67
N GLN A 59 11.94 -8.00 -10.84
CA GLN A 59 11.45 -9.36 -10.64
C GLN A 59 10.48 -9.37 -9.45
N PRO A 60 9.18 -9.66 -9.66
CA PRO A 60 8.22 -9.70 -8.58
C PRO A 60 8.53 -10.85 -7.59
N ILE A 61 8.19 -10.64 -6.32
CA ILE A 61 8.34 -11.64 -5.25
C ILE A 61 6.98 -12.07 -4.70
N TYR A 62 6.83 -13.34 -4.35
CA TYR A 62 5.61 -13.86 -3.73
C TYR A 62 5.34 -13.22 -2.36
N GLN A 63 4.07 -12.90 -2.13
CA GLN A 63 3.60 -12.50 -0.79
C GLN A 63 3.54 -13.72 0.13
N ASP A 64 4.18 -13.61 1.30
CA ASP A 64 4.08 -14.62 2.35
C ASP A 64 2.79 -14.43 3.15
N GLN A 65 1.76 -15.17 2.78
CA GLN A 65 0.43 -15.09 3.43
C GLN A 65 0.46 -15.51 4.91
N THR A 66 1.50 -16.22 5.37
CA THR A 66 1.62 -16.57 6.80
C THR A 66 1.89 -15.35 7.69
N LYS A 67 2.31 -14.23 7.10
CA LYS A 67 2.54 -12.94 7.77
C LYS A 67 1.34 -12.01 7.73
N GLU A 68 0.22 -12.44 7.17
CA GLU A 68 -1.00 -11.65 7.13
C GLU A 68 -1.56 -11.46 8.56
N ILE A 69 -1.66 -10.21 9.01
CA ILE A 69 -2.11 -9.89 10.37
C ILE A 69 -3.64 -9.78 10.43
N ARG A 70 -4.27 -9.26 9.37
CA ARG A 70 -5.72 -9.03 9.33
C ARG A 70 -6.24 -8.88 7.91
N TYR A 71 -7.21 -9.71 7.57
CA TYR A 71 -8.03 -9.58 6.36
C TYR A 71 -9.43 -9.11 6.74
N THR A 72 -9.91 -8.01 6.15
CA THR A 72 -11.30 -7.55 6.37
C THR A 72 -12.16 -8.10 5.24
N ARG A 73 -13.14 -8.94 5.57
CA ARG A 73 -14.06 -9.55 4.59
C ARG A 73 -15.31 -8.70 4.43
N ASN A 74 -16.04 -8.88 3.34
CA ASN A 74 -17.34 -8.22 3.13
C ASN A 74 -18.31 -8.39 4.31
N ALA A 75 -18.29 -9.54 4.99
CA ALA A 75 -19.11 -9.81 6.17
C ALA A 75 -18.70 -9.00 7.42
N ASP A 76 -17.48 -8.44 7.44
CA ASP A 76 -16.97 -7.64 8.55
C ASP A 76 -17.33 -6.15 8.39
N PHE A 77 -17.88 -5.73 7.23
CA PHE A 77 -18.41 -4.38 7.05
C PHE A 77 -19.84 -4.31 7.58
N THR A 78 -20.07 -3.40 8.53
CA THR A 78 -21.42 -3.04 9.00
C THR A 78 -21.70 -1.60 8.59
N ASP A 79 -22.91 -1.31 8.11
CA ASP A 79 -23.34 0.04 7.67
C ASP A 79 -23.27 1.12 8.77
N LYS A 80 -22.88 0.75 9.99
CA LYS A 80 -22.87 1.60 11.17
C LYS A 80 -21.71 2.61 11.19
N SER A 81 -20.74 2.55 10.27
CA SER A 81 -19.55 3.41 10.26
C SER A 81 -19.61 4.60 9.27
N SER A 82 -20.80 4.99 8.81
CA SER A 82 -20.99 6.19 7.98
C SER A 82 -21.61 7.32 8.80
N THR A 83 -20.84 7.93 9.69
CA THR A 83 -21.18 9.26 10.23
C THR A 83 -19.96 10.14 10.06
N GLY A 84 -20.11 11.13 9.18
CA GLY A 84 -19.02 11.87 8.57
C GLY A 84 -18.16 12.65 9.55
N ILE A 85 -16.86 12.67 9.27
CA ILE A 85 -15.95 13.71 9.73
C ILE A 85 -15.63 14.56 8.49
N PHE A 86 -16.61 15.36 8.09
CA PHE A 86 -16.45 16.56 7.27
C PHE A 86 -17.65 17.47 7.58
N THR A 87 -17.56 18.17 8.71
CA THR A 87 -18.33 19.38 9.03
C THR A 87 -17.40 20.31 9.78
#